data_AF-A0A166LI92-F1
#
_entry.id   AF-A0A166LI92-F1
#
_cell.length_a   1.000
_cell.length_b   1.000
_cell.length_c   1.000
_cell.angle_alpha   90.00
_cell.angle_beta   90.00
_cell.angle_gamma   90.00
#
_symmetry.space_group_name_H-M   'P 1'
#
loop_
_entity.id
_entity.type
_entity.pdbx_description
1 polymer ?
#
loop_
_entity_poly.entity_id
_entity_poly.type
_entity_poly.pdbx_seq_one_letter_code
_entity_poly.pdbx_strand_id
1 'polypeptide(L)'
;MANFVGSNAMFQLVLLSQKQQVDVANLSLNAELMGLPKEIPVQVEQTCLVGGKQAGSRVIQLTVGDTVVRVVPTRGMAILEASRNGVRFGWDSPVKEVVHPSFINQEASGGIGWLDGFNEMLVRCGYQWAGHPGQDGDEFLTLHGRIQNTPADEVILEVEQVPPYRVTLRGRVDEKRFKFTNFELHTVLSLTPDEPYLLVEDTLTNKGSYPREYQAIYHNNFAQPILEEGARLHVPVAELSPFNDYAASGLKDWSEMPAPTADFDEMVFNIRPLSDADGLSYALMQNAQGNQAIEVCYSTDTLPVLTVWKNTDTLEQGYVVGIEPGTSFAYNRAYQRPLGLVPTIEAGESKQFIVRFGLFTDEQEVAESRLRIEELQAQTSPQISSKPVVVLD
;
A
#
# COMPACT_ATOMS: atom_id res chain seq x y z
N MET A 1 26.90 -24.90 -10.74
CA MET A 1 28.03 -23.97 -10.99
C MET A 1 27.43 -22.69 -11.55
N ALA A 2 27.32 -21.64 -10.74
CA ALA A 2 26.82 -20.35 -11.17
C ALA A 2 27.95 -19.59 -11.87
N ASN A 3 27.70 -19.12 -13.09
CA ASN A 3 28.62 -18.27 -13.84
C ASN A 3 28.51 -16.83 -13.32
N PHE A 4 29.60 -16.30 -12.79
CA PHE A 4 29.72 -14.89 -12.42
C PHE A 4 30.35 -14.11 -13.59
N VAL A 5 29.64 -13.12 -14.11
CA VAL A 5 30.20 -12.10 -15.03
C VAL A 5 29.70 -10.72 -14.58
N GLY A 6 30.64 -9.89 -14.10
CA GLY A 6 30.67 -8.42 -14.27
C GLY A 6 29.67 -7.53 -13.52
N SER A 7 30.18 -6.87 -12.46
CA SER A 7 29.76 -5.57 -11.87
C SER A 7 28.34 -5.41 -11.31
N ASN A 8 28.01 -6.24 -10.34
CA ASN A 8 27.52 -5.86 -9.01
C ASN A 8 27.42 -7.19 -8.26
N ALA A 9 28.20 -7.35 -7.19
CA ALA A 9 28.10 -8.57 -6.39
C ALA A 9 26.69 -8.60 -5.78
N MET A 10 25.82 -9.44 -6.31
CA MET A 10 24.39 -9.51 -5.97
C MET A 10 24.01 -10.98 -5.81
N PHE A 11 23.43 -11.30 -4.66
CA PHE A 11 22.72 -12.56 -4.45
C PHE A 11 21.34 -12.44 -5.10
N GLN A 12 20.92 -13.45 -5.85
CA GLN A 12 19.59 -13.50 -6.45
C GLN A 12 19.00 -14.90 -6.32
N LEU A 13 17.73 -14.99 -5.93
CA LEU A 13 17.00 -16.24 -5.81
C LEU A 13 15.55 -16.08 -6.30
N VAL A 14 15.12 -16.97 -7.20
CA VAL A 14 13.70 -17.11 -7.59
C VAL A 14 12.98 -17.93 -6.52
N LEU A 15 12.10 -17.29 -5.76
CA LEU A 15 11.31 -17.92 -4.71
C LEU A 15 10.07 -18.61 -5.28
N LEU A 16 9.47 -17.99 -6.28
CA LEU A 16 8.29 -18.48 -6.98
C LEU A 16 8.39 -18.06 -8.45
N SER A 17 8.06 -18.96 -9.38
CA SER A 17 7.91 -18.61 -10.80
C SER A 17 7.05 -19.65 -11.51
N GLN A 18 5.89 -19.22 -12.00
CA GLN A 18 5.02 -20.05 -12.85
C GLN A 18 5.77 -20.50 -14.11
N LYS A 19 6.53 -19.60 -14.74
CA LYS A 19 7.27 -19.90 -15.98
C LYS A 19 8.36 -20.95 -15.77
N GLN A 20 9.06 -20.87 -14.64
CA GLN A 20 10.14 -21.80 -14.32
C GLN A 20 9.65 -23.05 -13.56
N GLN A 21 8.36 -23.11 -13.20
CA GLN A 21 7.75 -24.17 -12.38
C GLN A 21 8.45 -24.32 -11.02
N VAL A 22 8.75 -23.19 -10.37
CA VAL A 22 9.40 -23.11 -9.06
C VAL A 22 8.42 -22.56 -8.03
N ASP A 23 8.32 -23.22 -6.89
CA ASP A 23 7.78 -22.67 -5.64
C ASP A 23 8.59 -23.30 -4.51
N VAL A 24 9.40 -22.50 -3.81
CA VAL A 24 10.22 -22.99 -2.70
C VAL A 24 9.39 -23.43 -1.50
N ALA A 25 8.11 -23.07 -1.45
CA ALA A 25 7.15 -23.29 -0.37
C ALA A 25 7.60 -22.74 0.98
N ASN A 26 8.58 -23.38 1.63
CA ASN A 26 9.21 -22.93 2.86
C ASN A 26 10.71 -22.72 2.64
N LEU A 27 11.25 -21.60 3.12
CA LEU A 27 12.65 -21.22 2.98
C LEU A 27 13.08 -20.44 4.22
N SER A 28 14.34 -20.60 4.63
CA SER A 28 14.98 -19.71 5.60
C SER A 28 16.42 -19.46 5.14
N LEU A 29 16.77 -18.18 4.97
CA LEU A 29 18.09 -17.71 4.57
C LEU A 29 18.57 -16.69 5.59
N ASN A 30 19.84 -16.78 5.98
CA ASN A 30 20.53 -15.75 6.74
C ASN A 30 21.65 -15.14 5.89
N ALA A 31 22.31 -14.10 6.39
CA ALA A 31 23.40 -13.40 5.72
C ALA A 31 24.48 -14.35 5.15
N GLU A 32 24.97 -15.30 5.95
CA GLU A 32 26.01 -16.26 5.52
C GLU A 32 25.55 -17.14 4.35
N LEU A 33 24.30 -17.63 4.38
CA LEU A 33 23.71 -18.44 3.30
C LEU A 33 23.51 -17.64 2.01
N MET A 34 23.37 -16.32 2.11
CA MET A 34 23.30 -15.41 0.97
C MET A 34 24.68 -14.90 0.53
N GLY A 35 25.76 -15.31 1.21
CA GLY A 35 27.14 -14.91 0.90
C GLY A 35 27.54 -13.53 1.43
N LEU A 36 26.79 -12.98 2.39
CA LEU A 36 27.13 -11.74 3.10
C LEU A 36 28.00 -12.04 4.34
N PRO A 37 28.72 -11.04 4.88
CA PRO A 37 29.33 -11.13 6.20
C PRO A 37 28.28 -11.46 7.26
N LYS A 38 28.65 -12.32 8.23
CA LYS A 38 27.73 -12.88 9.22
C LYS A 38 27.04 -11.82 10.10
N GLU A 39 27.74 -10.72 10.32
CA GLU A 39 27.31 -9.58 11.12
C GLU A 39 26.25 -8.72 10.45
N ILE A 40 26.05 -8.86 9.13
CA ILE A 40 25.02 -8.10 8.41
C ILE A 40 23.64 -8.64 8.82
N PRO A 41 22.76 -7.80 9.39
CA PRO A 41 21.48 -8.22 9.95
C PRO A 41 20.43 -8.42 8.84
N VAL A 42 20.63 -9.43 7.98
CA VAL A 42 19.68 -9.79 6.93
C VAL A 42 19.26 -11.24 7.05
N GLN A 43 17.95 -11.47 7.12
CA GLN A 43 17.30 -12.78 7.11
C GLN A 43 16.04 -12.74 6.26
N VAL A 44 15.79 -13.82 5.52
CA VAL A 44 14.58 -14.00 4.71
C VAL A 44 13.96 -15.35 5.00
N GLU A 45 12.67 -15.34 5.27
CA GLU A 45 11.89 -16.55 5.52
C GLU A 45 10.65 -16.56 4.64
N GLN A 46 10.41 -17.67 3.94
CA GLN A 46 9.12 -17.92 3.29
C GLN A 46 8.41 -19.05 4.02
N THR A 47 7.11 -18.88 4.26
CA THR A 47 6.25 -19.92 4.86
C THR A 47 5.01 -20.18 4.01
N CYS A 48 4.68 -21.45 3.81
CA CYS A 48 3.38 -21.91 3.33
C CYS A 48 2.43 -22.06 4.52
N LEU A 49 1.39 -21.22 4.57
CA LEU A 49 0.40 -21.20 5.64
C LEU A 49 -0.58 -22.37 5.50
N VAL A 50 -1.10 -22.81 6.64
CA VAL A 50 -2.00 -23.97 6.77
C VAL A 50 -3.18 -23.65 7.68
N GLY A 51 -4.28 -24.41 7.52
CA GLY A 51 -5.49 -24.26 8.33
C GLY A 51 -6.44 -23.19 7.80
N GLY A 52 -7.75 -23.36 8.05
CA GLY A 52 -8.78 -22.37 7.72
C GLY A 52 -8.77 -21.92 6.25
N LYS A 53 -9.09 -20.63 6.01
CA LYS A 53 -9.07 -20.05 4.65
C LYS A 53 -7.68 -19.56 4.23
N GLN A 54 -6.65 -19.64 5.08
CA GLN A 54 -5.26 -19.30 4.72
C GLN A 54 -4.47 -20.48 4.13
N ALA A 55 -5.06 -21.68 4.09
CA ALA A 55 -4.38 -22.87 3.60
C ALA A 55 -3.84 -22.65 2.17
N GLY A 56 -2.52 -22.79 2.03
CA GLY A 56 -1.82 -22.60 0.76
C GLY A 56 -1.33 -21.17 0.49
N SER A 57 -1.67 -20.18 1.33
CA SER A 57 -1.10 -18.84 1.23
C SER A 57 0.40 -18.84 1.53
N ARG A 58 1.13 -17.89 0.94
CA ARG A 58 2.56 -17.67 1.19
C ARG A 58 2.76 -16.36 1.93
N VAL A 59 3.65 -16.36 2.91
CA VAL A 59 4.18 -15.15 3.55
C VAL A 59 5.69 -15.17 3.45
N ILE A 60 6.28 -14.05 3.03
CA ILE A 60 7.72 -13.81 3.03
C ILE A 60 8.01 -12.77 4.10
N GLN A 61 8.79 -13.14 5.11
CA GLN A 61 9.32 -12.23 6.11
C GLN A 61 10.73 -11.82 5.72
N LEU A 62 10.97 -10.51 5.61
CA LEU A 62 12.27 -9.90 5.47
C LEU A 62 12.64 -9.31 6.83
N THR A 63 13.82 -9.64 7.35
CA THR A 63 14.45 -8.92 8.47
C THR A 63 15.69 -8.26 7.94
N VAL A 64 15.75 -6.93 8.00
CA VAL A 64 16.78 -6.08 7.40
C VAL A 64 17.11 -4.98 8.40
N GLY A 65 18.27 -5.07 9.04
CA GLY A 65 18.60 -4.15 10.13
C GLY A 65 17.70 -4.34 11.33
N ASP A 66 17.10 -3.24 11.78
CA ASP A 66 16.10 -3.18 12.85
C ASP A 66 14.65 -3.40 12.35
N THR A 67 14.48 -3.59 11.04
CA THR A 67 13.18 -3.63 10.38
C THR A 67 12.78 -5.05 9.99
N VAL A 68 11.54 -5.42 10.30
CA VAL A 68 10.90 -6.68 9.87
C VAL A 68 9.70 -6.33 9.00
N VAL A 69 9.57 -6.92 7.82
CA VAL A 69 8.42 -6.74 6.92
C VAL A 69 7.88 -8.08 6.47
N ARG A 70 6.57 -8.26 6.50
CA ARG A 70 5.88 -9.46 6.03
C ARG A 70 5.10 -9.16 4.75
N VAL A 71 5.47 -9.82 3.66
CA VAL A 71 4.88 -9.67 2.33
C VAL A 71 4.08 -10.92 1.96
N VAL A 72 2.96 -10.76 1.25
CA VAL A 72 2.05 -11.84 0.88
C VAL A 72 1.99 -12.01 -0.64
N PRO A 73 2.85 -12.84 -1.25
CA PRO A 73 2.80 -13.09 -2.69
C PRO A 73 1.47 -13.64 -3.18
N THR A 74 0.78 -14.42 -2.36
CA THR A 74 -0.53 -14.98 -2.69
C THR A 74 -1.61 -13.90 -2.83
N ARG A 75 -1.39 -12.71 -2.25
CA ARG A 75 -2.34 -11.59 -2.23
C ARG A 75 -1.68 -10.34 -2.83
N GLY A 76 -1.35 -10.39 -4.12
CA GLY A 76 -0.92 -9.21 -4.88
C GLY A 76 0.39 -8.56 -4.40
N MET A 77 1.27 -9.31 -3.72
CA MET A 77 2.48 -8.79 -3.09
C MET A 77 2.19 -7.72 -2.01
N ALA A 78 1.05 -7.84 -1.34
CA ALA A 78 0.66 -6.95 -0.25
C ALA A 78 1.65 -7.00 0.91
N ILE A 79 1.74 -5.91 1.67
CA ILE A 79 2.51 -5.87 2.91
C ILE A 79 1.52 -6.11 4.03
N LEU A 80 1.62 -7.25 4.69
CA LEU A 80 0.74 -7.60 5.80
C LEU A 80 0.99 -6.67 6.99
N GLU A 81 2.27 -6.49 7.36
CA GLU A 81 2.71 -5.60 8.43
C GLU A 81 4.21 -5.35 8.32
N ALA A 82 4.66 -4.30 8.99
CA ALA A 82 6.06 -4.00 9.23
C ALA A 82 6.30 -3.70 10.72
N SER A 83 7.54 -3.81 11.17
CA SER A 83 7.95 -3.30 12.48
C SER A 83 9.39 -2.82 12.43
N ARG A 84 9.71 -1.76 13.16
CA ARG A 84 11.06 -1.25 13.34
C ARG A 84 11.27 -0.92 14.82
N ASN A 85 12.41 -1.30 15.40
CA ASN A 85 12.73 -1.03 16.83
C ASN A 85 11.60 -1.40 17.82
N GLY A 86 10.85 -2.48 17.52
CA GLY A 86 9.73 -2.95 18.33
C GLY A 86 8.40 -2.19 18.13
N VAL A 87 8.37 -1.13 17.31
CA VAL A 87 7.15 -0.42 16.91
C VAL A 87 6.54 -1.12 15.71
N ARG A 88 5.25 -1.45 15.78
CA ARG A 88 4.50 -2.10 14.70
C ARG A 88 3.83 -1.07 13.80
N PHE A 89 3.79 -1.35 12.50
CA PHE A 89 3.07 -0.63 11.46
C PHE A 89 2.14 -1.60 10.73
N GLY A 90 0.84 -1.32 10.81
CA GLY A 90 -0.23 -2.20 10.37
C GLY A 90 -1.45 -2.00 11.26
N TRP A 91 -2.38 -2.96 11.23
CA TRP A 91 -3.61 -2.89 12.02
C TRP A 91 -4.13 -4.28 12.39
N ASP A 92 -5.15 -4.32 13.26
CA ASP A 92 -5.69 -5.55 13.83
C ASP A 92 -7.12 -5.83 13.32
N SER A 93 -7.25 -6.13 12.03
CA SER A 93 -8.50 -6.53 11.41
C SER A 93 -9.19 -7.70 12.12
N PRO A 94 -10.54 -7.79 12.15
CA PRO A 94 -11.24 -9.01 12.56
C PRO A 94 -10.89 -10.22 11.69
N VAL A 95 -10.43 -10.02 10.46
CA VAL A 95 -9.91 -11.10 9.59
C VAL A 95 -8.49 -11.47 10.03
N LYS A 96 -8.35 -12.53 10.83
CA LYS A 96 -7.04 -12.96 11.37
C LYS A 96 -6.22 -13.85 10.44
N GLU A 97 -6.83 -14.34 9.36
CA GLU A 97 -6.19 -15.24 8.41
C GLU A 97 -5.62 -14.49 7.19
N VAL A 98 -4.49 -14.92 6.65
CA VAL A 98 -4.03 -14.49 5.32
C VAL A 98 -4.81 -15.27 4.27
N VAL A 99 -6.05 -14.84 4.01
CA VAL A 99 -7.02 -15.61 3.23
C VAL A 99 -6.53 -15.84 1.80
N HIS A 100 -6.45 -17.11 1.40
CA HIS A 100 -6.10 -17.47 0.03
C HIS A 100 -7.24 -17.02 -0.91
N PRO A 101 -6.96 -16.33 -2.03
CA PRO A 101 -8.00 -15.77 -2.90
C PRO A 101 -9.04 -16.78 -3.43
N SER A 102 -8.71 -18.07 -3.49
CA SER A 102 -9.67 -19.13 -3.84
C SER A 102 -10.87 -19.24 -2.87
N PHE A 103 -10.76 -18.67 -1.67
CA PHE A 103 -11.83 -18.63 -0.67
C PHE A 103 -12.55 -17.27 -0.61
N ILE A 104 -12.24 -16.34 -1.52
CA ILE A 104 -12.86 -15.02 -1.58
C ILE A 104 -13.74 -14.95 -2.83
N ASN A 105 -15.04 -14.73 -2.61
CA ASN A 105 -15.96 -14.38 -3.68
C ASN A 105 -16.15 -12.86 -3.71
N GLN A 106 -15.39 -12.15 -4.55
CA GLN A 106 -15.43 -10.68 -4.60
C GLN A 106 -16.82 -10.11 -4.95
N GLU A 107 -17.66 -10.86 -5.68
CA GLU A 107 -19.01 -10.41 -6.05
C GLU A 107 -20.03 -10.55 -4.90
N ALA A 108 -19.67 -11.25 -3.82
CA ALA A 108 -20.56 -11.45 -2.67
C ALA A 108 -21.01 -10.13 -2.05
N SER A 109 -22.21 -10.16 -1.45
CA SER A 109 -22.80 -9.04 -0.70
C SER A 109 -22.89 -7.72 -1.48
N GLY A 110 -23.07 -7.79 -2.81
CA GLY A 110 -23.10 -6.60 -3.66
C GLY A 110 -21.71 -6.06 -4.00
N GLY A 111 -20.74 -6.96 -4.21
CA GLY A 111 -19.39 -6.58 -4.64
C GLY A 111 -18.40 -6.25 -3.52
N ILE A 112 -18.77 -6.43 -2.25
CA ILE A 112 -17.90 -6.15 -1.09
C ILE A 112 -17.19 -7.39 -0.54
N GLY A 113 -17.25 -8.53 -1.23
CA GLY A 113 -16.58 -9.76 -0.76
C GLY A 113 -15.06 -9.64 -0.62
N TRP A 114 -14.45 -8.59 -1.18
CA TRP A 114 -13.06 -8.21 -0.91
C TRP A 114 -12.76 -8.06 0.60
N LEU A 115 -13.73 -7.58 1.39
CA LEU A 115 -13.59 -7.41 2.85
C LEU A 115 -13.38 -8.72 3.60
N ASP A 116 -13.74 -9.88 3.03
CA ASP A 116 -13.56 -11.20 3.65
C ASP A 116 -12.08 -11.59 3.85
N GLY A 117 -11.15 -10.82 3.27
CA GLY A 117 -9.70 -11.04 3.32
C GLY A 117 -8.88 -9.81 3.73
N PHE A 118 -9.49 -8.69 4.11
CA PHE A 118 -8.78 -7.43 4.34
C PHE A 118 -8.12 -7.37 5.72
N ASN A 119 -6.79 -7.34 5.77
CA ASN A 119 -6.02 -7.21 7.02
C ASN A 119 -4.59 -6.68 6.85
N GLU A 120 -4.24 -6.16 5.68
CA GLU A 120 -2.87 -5.82 5.33
C GLU A 120 -2.54 -4.34 5.63
N MET A 121 -1.29 -4.06 5.99
CA MET A 121 -0.73 -2.71 6.09
C MET A 121 -0.77 -1.98 4.74
N LEU A 122 -0.33 -2.60 3.65
CA LEU A 122 -0.44 -2.04 2.29
C LEU A 122 -1.19 -3.00 1.40
N VAL A 123 -2.24 -2.49 0.78
CA VAL A 123 -2.99 -3.15 -0.28
C VAL A 123 -2.88 -2.32 -1.56
N ARG A 124 -2.69 -3.00 -2.69
CA ARG A 124 -2.87 -2.41 -4.01
C ARG A 124 -4.31 -2.58 -4.46
N CYS A 125 -5.07 -1.49 -4.49
CA CYS A 125 -6.42 -1.47 -5.04
C CYS A 125 -6.34 -1.05 -6.52
N GLY A 126 -6.71 -1.93 -7.44
CA GLY A 126 -6.42 -1.74 -8.87
C GLY A 126 -6.40 -3.05 -9.69
N TYR A 127 -5.90 -3.02 -10.93
CA TYR A 127 -5.53 -1.82 -11.71
C TYR A 127 -6.55 -1.50 -12.81
N GLN A 128 -7.40 -2.45 -13.22
CA GLN A 128 -8.50 -2.15 -14.16
C GLN A 128 -9.51 -1.14 -13.59
N TRP A 129 -9.77 -1.21 -12.29
CA TRP A 129 -10.59 -0.27 -11.54
C TRP A 129 -10.18 -0.28 -10.07
N ALA A 130 -10.57 0.77 -9.34
CA ALA A 130 -10.43 0.87 -7.89
C ALA A 130 -11.64 1.62 -7.30
N GLY A 131 -11.74 1.64 -5.97
CA GLY A 131 -12.82 2.31 -5.23
C GLY A 131 -14.02 1.41 -4.91
N HIS A 132 -15.10 2.05 -4.47
CA HIS A 132 -16.35 1.41 -4.03
C HIS A 132 -17.01 0.59 -5.15
N PRO A 133 -17.66 -0.54 -4.80
CA PRO A 133 -18.37 -1.34 -5.78
C PRO A 133 -19.57 -0.56 -6.34
N GLY A 134 -20.06 -0.97 -7.50
CA GLY A 134 -21.21 -0.35 -8.12
C GLY A 134 -21.23 -0.47 -9.63
N GLN A 135 -22.33 -0.02 -10.21
CA GLN A 135 -22.51 -0.03 -11.64
C GLN A 135 -21.63 1.03 -12.31
N ASP A 136 -20.90 0.62 -13.34
CA ASP A 136 -20.17 1.48 -14.25
C ASP A 136 -20.55 1.17 -15.70
N GLY A 137 -21.50 1.95 -16.24
CA GLY A 137 -22.11 1.66 -17.54
C GLY A 137 -22.85 0.31 -17.51
N ASP A 138 -22.40 -0.65 -18.31
CA ASP A 138 -22.97 -2.01 -18.38
C ASP A 138 -22.24 -3.03 -17.48
N GLU A 139 -21.13 -2.65 -16.83
CA GLU A 139 -20.35 -3.53 -15.97
C GLU A 139 -20.59 -3.22 -14.48
N PHE A 140 -20.74 -4.26 -13.66
CA PHE A 140 -20.72 -4.12 -12.21
C PHE A 140 -19.29 -4.32 -11.70
N LEU A 141 -18.75 -3.32 -11.01
CA LEU A 141 -17.39 -3.35 -10.47
C LEU A 141 -17.41 -3.76 -8.99
N THR A 142 -16.52 -4.67 -8.60
CA THR A 142 -16.34 -5.07 -7.19
C THR A 142 -15.42 -4.09 -6.45
N LEU A 143 -15.48 -4.10 -5.12
CA LEU A 143 -14.66 -3.26 -4.26
C LEU A 143 -13.17 -3.41 -4.58
N HIS A 144 -12.49 -2.29 -4.83
CA HIS A 144 -11.03 -2.16 -4.92
C HIS A 144 -10.30 -2.98 -6.01
N GLY A 145 -11.01 -3.49 -7.01
CA GLY A 145 -10.38 -4.21 -8.11
C GLY A 145 -9.93 -5.60 -7.74
N ARG A 146 -9.00 -6.17 -8.54
CA ARG A 146 -8.67 -7.60 -8.48
C ARG A 146 -7.25 -7.89 -8.03
N ILE A 147 -6.33 -6.94 -8.21
CA ILE A 147 -4.89 -7.21 -8.11
C ILE A 147 -4.47 -7.70 -6.72
N GLN A 148 -5.07 -7.15 -5.65
CA GLN A 148 -4.86 -7.63 -4.28
C GLN A 148 -5.17 -9.11 -4.10
N ASN A 149 -6.21 -9.61 -4.77
CA ASN A 149 -6.64 -11.00 -4.68
C ASN A 149 -6.11 -11.83 -5.86
N THR A 150 -4.99 -11.40 -6.46
CA THR A 150 -4.31 -12.13 -7.52
C THR A 150 -2.95 -12.60 -7.02
N PRO A 151 -2.67 -13.91 -7.00
CA PRO A 151 -1.34 -14.42 -6.65
C PRO A 151 -0.27 -13.94 -7.62
N ALA A 152 0.92 -13.66 -7.11
CA ALA A 152 2.08 -13.36 -7.94
C ALA A 152 2.46 -14.56 -8.82
N ASP A 153 2.77 -14.29 -10.08
CA ASP A 153 3.29 -15.25 -11.05
C ASP A 153 4.79 -15.50 -10.88
N GLU A 154 5.52 -14.52 -10.36
CA GLU A 154 6.95 -14.60 -10.10
C GLU A 154 7.34 -13.76 -8.88
N VAL A 155 8.26 -14.28 -8.07
CA VAL A 155 8.87 -13.59 -6.94
C VAL A 155 10.36 -13.85 -6.92
N ILE A 156 11.15 -12.77 -6.90
CA ILE A 156 12.61 -12.82 -6.91
C ILE A 156 13.14 -12.01 -5.73
N LEU A 157 13.99 -12.64 -4.94
CA LEU A 157 14.78 -12.00 -3.91
C LEU A 157 16.13 -11.58 -4.49
N GLU A 158 16.53 -10.34 -4.25
CA GLU A 158 17.82 -9.76 -4.59
C GLU A 158 18.45 -9.14 -3.34
N VAL A 159 19.73 -9.39 -3.11
CA VAL A 159 20.48 -8.79 -2.00
C VAL A 159 21.84 -8.33 -2.52
N GLU A 160 22.14 -7.04 -2.36
CA GLU A 160 23.47 -6.50 -2.64
C GLU A 160 24.51 -7.16 -1.73
N GLN A 161 25.63 -7.63 -2.27
CA GLN A 161 26.70 -8.28 -1.51
C GLN A 161 27.78 -7.32 -1.04
N VAL A 162 27.62 -6.02 -1.30
CA VAL A 162 28.46 -4.94 -0.82
C VAL A 162 27.60 -3.86 -0.18
N PRO A 163 28.14 -3.02 0.72
CA PRO A 163 27.37 -1.91 1.28
C PRO A 163 26.72 -1.07 0.18
N PRO A 164 25.45 -0.66 0.36
CA PRO A 164 24.71 -0.67 1.64
C PRO A 164 23.91 -1.95 1.94
N TYR A 165 24.12 -3.04 1.18
CA TYR A 165 23.44 -4.33 1.37
C TYR A 165 21.91 -4.25 1.21
N ARG A 166 21.44 -3.46 0.24
CA ARG A 166 20.00 -3.33 -0.04
C ARG A 166 19.39 -4.69 -0.31
N VAL A 167 18.26 -4.95 0.33
CA VAL A 167 17.40 -6.11 0.09
C VAL A 167 16.23 -5.68 -0.76
N THR A 168 16.01 -6.39 -1.87
CA THR A 168 14.93 -6.10 -2.82
C THR A 168 14.11 -7.36 -3.06
N LEU A 169 12.80 -7.25 -2.90
CA LEU A 169 11.84 -8.29 -3.26
C LEU A 169 11.03 -7.82 -4.46
N ARG A 170 11.22 -8.49 -5.59
CA ARG A 170 10.47 -8.25 -6.83
C ARG A 170 9.33 -9.23 -6.94
N GLY A 171 8.19 -8.75 -7.41
CA GLY A 171 7.03 -9.57 -7.74
C GLY A 171 6.51 -9.24 -9.13
N ARG A 172 5.88 -10.22 -9.79
CA ARG A 172 5.07 -9.99 -10.99
C ARG A 172 3.66 -10.49 -10.74
N VAL A 173 2.67 -9.63 -10.92
CA VAL A 173 1.25 -9.96 -10.73
C VAL A 173 0.50 -9.59 -12.00
N ASP A 174 -0.18 -10.55 -12.60
CA ASP A 174 -0.82 -10.37 -13.90
C ASP A 174 -2.34 -10.19 -13.77
N GLU A 175 -2.87 -9.04 -14.21
CA GLU A 175 -4.31 -8.83 -14.33
C GLU A 175 -4.77 -9.00 -15.79
N LYS A 176 -5.16 -10.24 -16.11
CA LYS A 176 -5.45 -10.67 -17.49
C LYS A 176 -6.89 -11.15 -17.66
N ARG A 177 -7.56 -10.68 -18.70
CA ARG A 177 -8.91 -11.10 -19.11
C ARG A 177 -9.05 -11.02 -20.62
N PHE A 178 -9.21 -12.17 -21.29
CA PHE A 178 -9.29 -12.25 -22.76
C PHE A 178 -10.35 -11.29 -23.33
N LYS A 179 -9.96 -10.50 -24.34
CA LYS A 179 -10.71 -9.37 -24.96
C LYS A 179 -10.83 -8.09 -24.13
N PHE A 180 -10.51 -8.12 -22.85
CA PHE A 180 -10.62 -6.96 -21.96
C PHE A 180 -9.25 -6.40 -21.65
N THR A 181 -8.47 -7.07 -20.81
CA THR A 181 -7.24 -6.49 -20.21
C THR A 181 -6.07 -7.46 -20.26
N ASN A 182 -4.87 -6.90 -20.42
CA ASN A 182 -3.61 -7.62 -20.33
C ASN A 182 -2.59 -6.73 -19.59
N PHE A 183 -2.84 -6.51 -18.30
CA PHE A 183 -1.96 -5.73 -17.45
C PHE A 183 -0.96 -6.65 -16.76
N GLU A 184 0.29 -6.20 -16.73
CA GLU A 184 1.38 -6.84 -16.01
C GLU A 184 1.92 -5.82 -15.02
N LEU A 185 1.83 -6.13 -13.73
CA LEU A 185 2.37 -5.32 -12.65
C LEU A 185 3.68 -5.93 -12.17
N HIS A 186 4.77 -5.18 -12.28
CA HIS A 186 6.03 -5.50 -11.64
C HIS A 186 6.11 -4.73 -10.33
N THR A 187 6.09 -5.43 -9.20
CA THR A 187 6.23 -4.82 -7.89
C THR A 187 7.67 -4.87 -7.43
N VAL A 188 8.16 -3.80 -6.81
CA VAL A 188 9.47 -3.78 -6.15
C VAL A 188 9.28 -3.27 -4.73
N LEU A 189 9.74 -4.04 -3.76
CA LEU A 189 9.89 -3.63 -2.37
C LEU A 189 11.37 -3.61 -2.03
N SER A 190 11.90 -2.52 -1.47
CA SER A 190 13.29 -2.48 -1.02
C SER A 190 13.47 -1.86 0.36
N LEU A 191 14.49 -2.36 1.07
CA LEU A 191 14.95 -1.90 2.38
C LEU A 191 16.48 -1.92 2.43
N THR A 192 17.04 -1.06 3.30
CA THR A 192 18.47 -1.01 3.59
C THR A 192 18.64 -1.11 5.12
N PRO A 193 19.61 -1.89 5.66
CA PRO A 193 19.74 -2.12 7.11
C PRO A 193 19.81 -0.86 8.00
N ASP A 194 20.38 0.24 7.50
CA ASP A 194 20.61 1.47 8.26
C ASP A 194 19.64 2.60 7.89
N GLU A 195 18.56 2.31 7.15
CA GLU A 195 17.58 3.30 6.71
C GLU A 195 16.21 3.06 7.37
N PRO A 196 15.49 4.11 7.81
CA PRO A 196 14.16 3.98 8.40
C PRO A 196 13.06 3.80 7.32
N TYR A 197 13.44 3.37 6.12
CA TYR A 197 12.59 3.46 4.94
C TYR A 197 12.27 2.10 4.33
N LEU A 198 11.00 1.96 3.96
CA LEU A 198 10.49 0.90 3.12
C LEU A 198 10.03 1.52 1.80
N LEU A 199 10.67 1.16 0.69
CA LEU A 199 10.35 1.74 -0.62
C LEU A 199 9.58 0.73 -1.47
N VAL A 200 8.44 1.18 -2.02
CA VAL A 200 7.62 0.48 -3.01
C VAL A 200 7.72 1.22 -4.34
N GLU A 201 8.22 0.51 -5.36
CA GLU A 201 8.33 1.01 -6.73
C GLU A 201 7.67 0.01 -7.69
N ASP A 202 6.43 0.29 -8.08
CA ASP A 202 5.73 -0.60 -8.98
C ASP A 202 5.67 -0.04 -10.39
N THR A 203 5.70 -0.94 -11.37
CA THR A 203 5.52 -0.60 -12.78
C THR A 203 4.36 -1.38 -13.36
N LEU A 204 3.29 -0.67 -13.73
CA LEU A 204 2.17 -1.23 -14.49
C LEU A 204 2.48 -1.11 -15.98
N THR A 205 2.43 -2.22 -16.71
CA THR A 205 2.56 -2.22 -18.18
C THR A 205 1.27 -2.70 -18.83
N ASN A 206 0.79 -1.97 -19.84
CA ASN A 206 -0.28 -2.47 -20.70
C ASN A 206 0.30 -3.35 -21.82
N LYS A 207 0.24 -4.68 -21.65
CA LYS A 207 0.67 -5.65 -22.67
C LYS A 207 -0.41 -5.93 -23.72
N GLY A 208 -1.52 -5.19 -23.69
CA GLY A 208 -2.58 -5.25 -24.69
C GLY A 208 -2.21 -4.50 -25.97
N SER A 209 -3.07 -4.61 -26.98
CA SER A 209 -2.92 -3.91 -28.27
C SER A 209 -3.74 -2.62 -28.35
N TYR A 210 -4.41 -2.22 -27.26
CA TYR A 210 -5.31 -1.08 -27.21
C TYR A 210 -5.07 -0.26 -25.94
N PRO A 211 -5.36 1.05 -25.96
CA PRO A 211 -5.40 1.86 -24.76
C PRO A 211 -6.43 1.31 -23.77
N ARG A 212 -6.13 1.47 -22.47
CA ARG A 212 -7.00 1.02 -21.38
C ARG A 212 -7.03 2.04 -20.27
N GLU A 213 -8.21 2.24 -19.69
CA GLU A 213 -8.34 2.92 -18.40
C GLU A 213 -7.63 2.10 -17.32
N TYR A 214 -7.03 2.78 -16.35
CA TYR A 214 -6.51 2.16 -15.15
C TYR A 214 -6.78 3.05 -13.93
N GLN A 215 -6.82 2.45 -12.75
CA GLN A 215 -6.82 3.16 -11.47
C GLN A 215 -5.94 2.43 -10.47
N ALA A 216 -5.29 3.18 -9.59
CA ALA A 216 -4.54 2.64 -8.47
C ALA A 216 -4.87 3.43 -7.21
N ILE A 217 -5.08 2.72 -6.10
CA ILE A 217 -5.07 3.29 -4.75
C ILE A 217 -4.10 2.43 -3.94
N TYR A 218 -3.05 3.04 -3.41
CA TYR A 218 -2.13 2.40 -2.48
C TYR A 218 -2.73 2.55 -1.09
N HIS A 219 -3.53 1.57 -0.68
CA HIS A 219 -4.35 1.64 0.50
C HIS A 219 -3.53 1.23 1.73
N ASN A 220 -3.05 2.22 2.50
CA ASN A 220 -2.09 2.01 3.59
C ASN A 220 -2.75 2.18 4.96
N ASN A 221 -2.74 1.16 5.80
CA ASN A 221 -3.60 1.01 6.97
C ASN A 221 -2.80 0.95 8.26
N PHE A 222 -3.08 1.87 9.17
CA PHE A 222 -2.30 2.06 10.38
C PHE A 222 -3.18 2.19 11.63
N ALA A 223 -2.86 1.42 12.65
CA ALA A 223 -3.52 1.42 13.96
C ALA A 223 -2.50 1.72 15.07
N GLN A 224 -2.81 1.26 16.28
CA GLN A 224 -1.90 1.29 17.42
C GLN A 224 -0.55 0.60 17.08
N PRO A 225 0.58 1.09 17.64
CA PRO A 225 0.67 2.12 18.68
C PRO A 225 0.69 3.56 18.14
N ILE A 226 0.69 3.77 16.82
CA ILE A 226 0.74 5.12 16.24
C ILE A 226 -0.60 5.83 16.34
N LEU A 227 -1.67 5.11 15.98
CA LEU A 227 -3.04 5.59 16.14
C LEU A 227 -3.46 5.46 17.60
N GLU A 228 -3.74 6.58 18.24
CA GLU A 228 -4.24 6.67 19.61
C GLU A 228 -5.02 7.97 19.77
N GLU A 229 -5.68 8.15 20.92
CA GLU A 229 -6.30 9.43 21.25
C GLU A 229 -5.24 10.54 21.25
N GLY A 230 -5.47 11.57 20.44
CA GLY A 230 -4.55 12.70 20.31
C GLY A 230 -3.44 12.49 19.28
N ALA A 231 -3.40 11.35 18.59
CA ALA A 231 -2.59 11.21 17.37
C ALA A 231 -3.05 12.24 16.32
N ARG A 232 -2.11 12.68 15.49
CA ARG A 232 -2.34 13.75 14.50
C ARG A 232 -1.81 13.35 13.13
N LEU A 233 -2.59 13.68 12.10
CA LEU A 233 -2.22 13.55 10.71
C LEU A 233 -1.78 14.90 10.15
N HIS A 234 -0.61 14.93 9.52
CA HIS A 234 -0.07 16.08 8.83
C HIS A 234 -0.03 15.77 7.34
N VAL A 235 -0.62 16.65 6.52
CA VAL A 235 -0.60 16.57 5.06
C VAL A 235 -0.46 18.00 4.53
N PRO A 236 0.36 18.26 3.50
CA PRO A 236 0.40 19.55 2.86
C PRO A 236 -0.79 19.63 1.87
N VAL A 237 -1.87 20.28 2.29
CA VAL A 237 -3.17 20.28 1.62
C VAL A 237 -3.31 21.48 0.66
N ALA A 238 -3.67 21.20 -0.59
CA ALA A 238 -4.14 22.21 -1.55
C ALA A 238 -5.67 22.32 -1.52
N GLU A 239 -6.36 21.18 -1.63
CA GLU A 239 -7.83 21.09 -1.56
C GLU A 239 -8.24 19.97 -0.60
N LEU A 240 -9.30 20.19 0.17
CA LEU A 240 -9.89 19.22 1.09
C LEU A 240 -11.42 19.23 0.97
N SER A 241 -12.02 18.05 0.93
CA SER A 241 -13.47 17.88 1.01
C SER A 241 -13.85 16.58 1.74
N PRO A 242 -15.01 16.52 2.40
CA PRO A 242 -15.54 15.27 2.93
C PRO A 242 -15.96 14.33 1.79
N PHE A 243 -15.94 13.03 2.03
CA PHE A 243 -16.36 12.05 1.04
C PHE A 243 -17.87 12.03 0.83
N ASN A 244 -18.63 12.24 1.89
CA ASN A 244 -20.10 12.22 1.92
C ASN A 244 -20.63 13.21 2.99
N ASP A 245 -21.95 13.33 3.12
CA ASP A 245 -22.58 14.24 4.08
C ASP A 245 -22.27 13.88 5.54
N TYR A 246 -22.07 12.59 5.85
CA TYR A 246 -21.70 12.15 7.19
C TYR A 246 -20.30 12.67 7.59
N ALA A 247 -19.30 12.47 6.72
CA ALA A 247 -17.93 12.95 6.92
C ALA A 247 -17.83 14.48 6.99
N ALA A 248 -18.80 15.23 6.45
CA ALA A 248 -18.83 16.69 6.56
C ALA A 248 -18.86 17.18 8.02
N SER A 249 -19.44 16.39 8.93
CA SER A 249 -19.48 16.71 10.36
C SER A 249 -18.10 16.65 11.05
N GLY A 250 -17.20 15.78 10.57
CA GLY A 250 -15.83 15.65 11.08
C GLY A 250 -14.80 16.54 10.38
N LEU A 251 -15.22 17.36 9.41
CA LEU A 251 -14.30 18.13 8.56
C LEU A 251 -13.40 19.10 9.33
N LYS A 252 -13.90 19.69 10.43
CA LYS A 252 -13.13 20.63 11.24
C LYS A 252 -11.92 19.97 11.90
N ASP A 253 -12.09 18.71 12.31
CA ASP A 253 -11.11 17.94 13.10
C ASP A 253 -10.59 16.75 12.26
N TRP A 254 -10.56 16.90 10.93
CA TRP A 254 -10.20 15.83 9.98
C TRP A 254 -8.81 15.26 10.27
N SER A 255 -7.86 16.08 10.71
CA SER A 255 -6.49 15.69 11.01
C SER A 255 -6.26 15.18 12.44
N GLU A 256 -7.28 15.21 13.31
CA GLU A 256 -7.17 14.75 14.70
C GLU A 256 -7.74 13.33 14.86
N MET A 257 -7.04 12.48 15.60
CA MET A 257 -7.46 11.09 15.82
C MET A 257 -8.08 10.94 17.22
N PRO A 258 -9.38 10.61 17.31
CA PRO A 258 -10.02 10.32 18.60
C PRO A 258 -9.64 8.91 19.09
N ALA A 259 -9.93 8.63 20.36
CA ALA A 259 -9.97 7.26 20.89
C ALA A 259 -10.98 6.38 20.11
N PRO A 260 -10.92 5.04 20.24
CA PRO A 260 -11.94 4.16 19.69
C PRO A 260 -13.36 4.62 20.07
N THR A 261 -14.20 4.83 19.07
CA THR A 261 -15.53 5.45 19.24
C THR A 261 -16.62 4.51 18.75
N ALA A 262 -17.53 4.11 19.64
CA ALA A 262 -18.67 3.27 19.25
C ALA A 262 -19.64 4.03 18.32
N ASP A 263 -20.24 3.30 17.39
CA ASP A 263 -21.19 3.82 16.39
C ASP A 263 -20.58 4.90 15.48
N PHE A 264 -19.25 4.89 15.28
CA PHE A 264 -18.55 5.87 14.44
C PHE A 264 -18.62 5.49 12.96
N ASP A 265 -18.56 4.19 12.64
CA ASP A 265 -18.39 3.68 11.28
C ASP A 265 -17.09 4.25 10.66
N GLU A 266 -17.19 5.13 9.67
CA GLU A 266 -16.03 5.76 9.06
C GLU A 266 -16.29 7.21 8.62
N MET A 267 -15.24 8.02 8.59
CA MET A 267 -15.24 9.30 7.90
C MET A 267 -14.08 9.35 6.92
N VAL A 268 -14.40 9.53 5.64
CA VAL A 268 -13.43 9.60 4.56
C VAL A 268 -13.28 11.06 4.09
N PHE A 269 -12.04 11.46 3.80
CA PHE A 269 -11.69 12.78 3.29
C PHE A 269 -10.90 12.68 2.00
N ASN A 270 -11.28 13.52 1.04
CA ASN A 270 -10.63 13.64 -0.26
C ASN A 270 -9.67 14.83 -0.22
N ILE A 271 -8.40 14.58 -0.52
CA ILE A 271 -7.35 15.60 -0.51
C ILE A 271 -6.69 15.68 -1.89
N ARG A 272 -6.56 16.90 -2.42
CA ARG A 272 -5.52 17.20 -3.41
C ARG A 272 -4.30 17.75 -2.66
N PRO A 273 -3.16 17.05 -2.68
CA PRO A 273 -1.99 17.47 -1.94
C PRO A 273 -1.21 18.56 -2.68
N LEU A 274 -0.37 19.28 -1.94
CA LEU A 274 0.78 20.01 -2.48
C LEU A 274 1.95 19.04 -2.63
N SER A 275 2.85 19.34 -3.56
CA SER A 275 4.06 18.57 -3.82
C SER A 275 5.30 19.46 -3.78
N ASP A 276 6.44 18.87 -3.43
CA ASP A 276 7.73 19.53 -3.49
C ASP A 276 8.26 19.66 -4.92
N ALA A 277 9.48 20.18 -5.06
CA ALA A 277 10.12 20.40 -6.36
C ALA A 277 10.44 19.11 -7.12
N ASP A 278 10.49 17.97 -6.44
CA ASP A 278 10.74 16.64 -7.01
C ASP A 278 9.43 15.90 -7.34
N GLY A 279 8.27 16.57 -7.17
CA GLY A 279 6.96 15.98 -7.43
C GLY A 279 6.51 14.99 -6.35
N LEU A 280 7.08 15.07 -5.15
CA LEU A 280 6.70 14.23 -4.02
C LEU A 280 5.76 14.96 -3.07
N SER A 281 4.79 14.22 -2.53
CA SER A 281 3.98 14.65 -1.41
C SER A 281 4.10 13.67 -0.24
N TYR A 282 3.62 14.10 0.92
CA TYR A 282 3.88 13.47 2.21
C TYR A 282 2.60 13.46 3.05
N ALA A 283 2.37 12.38 3.77
CA ALA A 283 1.36 12.30 4.82
C ALA A 283 1.99 11.62 6.05
N LEU A 284 1.99 12.31 7.18
CA LEU A 284 2.61 11.83 8.42
C LEU A 284 1.54 11.66 9.50
N MET A 285 1.30 10.44 9.96
CA MET A 285 0.52 10.20 11.17
C MET A 285 1.46 9.96 12.33
N GLN A 286 1.47 10.87 13.30
CA GLN A 286 2.27 10.77 14.52
C GLN A 286 1.38 10.43 15.72
N ASN A 287 1.94 9.69 16.68
CA ASN A 287 1.30 9.46 17.97
C ASN A 287 1.17 10.77 18.79
N ALA A 288 0.46 10.74 19.92
CA ALA A 288 0.18 11.94 20.70
C ALA A 288 1.45 12.56 21.30
N GLN A 289 2.47 11.74 21.60
CA GLN A 289 3.76 12.20 22.11
C GLN A 289 4.67 12.78 21.02
N GLY A 290 4.42 12.48 19.74
CA GLY A 290 5.24 12.93 18.62
C GLY A 290 6.62 12.27 18.54
N ASN A 291 6.77 11.05 19.08
CA ASN A 291 8.03 10.29 19.07
C ASN A 291 7.95 8.98 18.27
N GLN A 292 6.78 8.64 17.73
CA GLN A 292 6.59 7.54 16.79
C GLN A 292 5.63 7.99 15.71
N ALA A 293 5.91 7.65 14.46
CA ALA A 293 5.05 8.02 13.35
C ALA A 293 5.22 7.11 12.15
N ILE A 294 4.23 7.15 11.27
CA ILE A 294 4.32 6.60 9.93
C ILE A 294 4.22 7.75 8.91
N GLU A 295 5.25 7.89 8.10
CA GLU A 295 5.21 8.76 6.92
C GLU A 295 4.85 7.93 5.69
N VAL A 296 3.94 8.42 4.86
CA VAL A 296 3.68 7.95 3.50
C VAL A 296 4.10 9.05 2.54
N CYS A 297 5.22 8.86 1.87
CA CYS A 297 5.73 9.73 0.81
C CYS A 297 5.39 9.10 -0.55
N TYR A 298 4.94 9.89 -1.52
CA TYR A 298 4.51 9.36 -2.82
C TYR A 298 4.68 10.38 -3.95
N SER A 299 4.83 9.88 -5.18
CA SER A 299 4.91 10.73 -6.38
C SER A 299 3.53 11.15 -6.86
N THR A 300 3.30 12.46 -6.94
CA THR A 300 2.02 13.02 -7.42
C THR A 300 1.87 13.00 -8.94
N ASP A 301 2.93 12.67 -9.68
CA ASP A 301 2.87 12.52 -11.13
C ASP A 301 1.97 11.36 -11.55
N THR A 302 1.91 10.30 -10.75
CA THR A 302 1.03 9.14 -10.98
C THR A 302 -0.03 8.93 -9.90
N LEU A 303 0.17 9.50 -8.70
CA LEU A 303 -0.78 9.46 -7.59
C LEU A 303 -1.19 10.90 -7.18
N PRO A 304 -1.95 11.63 -8.02
CA PRO A 304 -2.24 13.05 -7.86
C PRO A 304 -3.23 13.38 -6.74
N VAL A 305 -3.83 12.38 -6.09
CA VAL A 305 -4.80 12.59 -5.02
C VAL A 305 -4.51 11.68 -3.83
N LEU A 306 -5.01 12.07 -2.67
CA LEU A 306 -4.92 11.33 -1.42
C LEU A 306 -6.31 11.14 -0.83
N THR A 307 -6.65 9.90 -0.46
CA THR A 307 -7.81 9.62 0.38
C THR A 307 -7.32 9.38 1.81
N VAL A 308 -8.03 9.94 2.79
CA VAL A 308 -7.82 9.62 4.21
C VAL A 308 -9.08 8.94 4.72
N TRP A 309 -8.98 7.65 5.01
CA TRP A 309 -10.05 6.86 5.60
C TRP A 309 -9.88 6.80 7.11
N LYS A 310 -10.72 7.51 7.86
CA LYS A 310 -10.72 7.44 9.32
C LYS A 310 -11.76 6.42 9.75
N ASN A 311 -11.33 5.22 10.12
CA ASN A 311 -12.17 4.20 10.72
C ASN A 311 -11.83 4.09 12.21
N THR A 312 -12.12 5.16 12.97
CA THR A 312 -11.85 5.22 14.40
C THR A 312 -12.98 4.64 15.23
N ASP A 313 -13.54 3.52 14.76
CA ASP A 313 -14.57 2.78 15.47
C ASP A 313 -13.96 2.03 16.67
N THR A 314 -14.69 1.07 17.24
CA THR A 314 -14.23 0.17 18.28
C THR A 314 -13.03 -0.69 17.82
N LEU A 315 -12.26 -1.21 18.77
CA LEU A 315 -11.10 -2.05 18.48
C LEU A 315 -11.50 -3.34 17.74
N GLU A 316 -12.64 -3.93 18.09
CA GLU A 316 -13.13 -5.18 17.51
C GLU A 316 -13.67 -5.00 16.09
N GLN A 317 -14.30 -3.87 15.80
CA GLN A 317 -14.79 -3.54 14.45
C GLN A 317 -13.63 -3.10 13.54
N GLY A 318 -12.69 -2.35 14.10
CA GLY A 318 -11.49 -1.86 13.44
C GLY A 318 -11.19 -0.44 13.91
N TYR A 319 -10.06 -0.26 14.59
CA TYR A 319 -9.55 1.08 14.93
C TYR A 319 -8.32 1.34 14.05
N VAL A 320 -8.53 1.97 12.91
CA VAL A 320 -7.54 2.07 11.83
C VAL A 320 -7.73 3.34 11.01
N VAL A 321 -6.62 3.87 10.50
CA VAL A 321 -6.61 4.98 9.54
C VAL A 321 -5.94 4.54 8.25
N GLY A 322 -6.62 4.76 7.13
CA GLY A 322 -6.11 4.65 5.78
C GLY A 322 -5.45 5.95 5.32
N ILE A 323 -4.22 5.88 4.81
CA ILE A 323 -3.52 6.96 4.10
C ILE A 323 -3.30 6.48 2.67
N GLU A 324 -4.09 6.97 1.72
CA GLU A 324 -4.33 6.26 0.46
C GLU A 324 -4.02 7.13 -0.76
N PRO A 325 -2.74 7.30 -1.13
CA PRO A 325 -2.39 7.98 -2.37
C PRO A 325 -2.89 7.15 -3.56
N GLY A 326 -3.48 7.84 -4.53
CA GLY A 326 -4.18 7.19 -5.64
C GLY A 326 -4.18 8.00 -6.93
N THR A 327 -4.48 7.33 -8.04
CA THR A 327 -4.90 7.97 -9.29
C THR A 327 -6.25 8.67 -9.15
N SER A 328 -7.05 8.20 -8.18
CA SER A 328 -8.44 8.58 -7.93
C SER A 328 -8.78 8.46 -6.45
N PHE A 329 -9.87 9.11 -6.02
CA PHE A 329 -10.47 8.87 -4.70
C PHE A 329 -11.15 7.49 -4.62
N ALA A 330 -11.71 7.13 -3.46
CA ALA A 330 -12.35 5.84 -3.24
C ALA A 330 -13.78 5.70 -3.83
N TYR A 331 -14.35 6.70 -4.51
CA TYR A 331 -15.63 6.52 -5.22
C TYR A 331 -15.53 5.48 -6.33
N ASN A 332 -16.67 4.89 -6.70
CA ASN A 332 -16.78 4.07 -7.90
C ASN A 332 -16.23 4.80 -9.14
N ARG A 333 -15.58 4.07 -10.04
CA ARG A 333 -14.95 4.59 -11.28
C ARG A 333 -15.87 5.52 -12.08
N ALA A 334 -17.18 5.26 -12.10
CA ALA A 334 -18.17 6.09 -12.80
C ALA A 334 -18.13 7.56 -12.33
N TYR A 335 -17.98 7.81 -11.03
CA TYR A 335 -17.90 9.16 -10.47
C TYR A 335 -16.51 9.80 -10.64
N GLN A 336 -15.48 9.00 -10.92
CA GLN A 336 -14.11 9.48 -11.09
C GLN A 336 -13.85 10.06 -12.48
N ARG A 337 -14.53 9.56 -13.53
CA ARG A 337 -14.35 10.05 -14.91
C ARG A 337 -14.65 11.55 -15.06
N PRO A 338 -15.78 12.09 -14.53
CA PRO A 338 -16.04 13.53 -14.59
C PRO A 338 -15.01 14.39 -13.83
N LEU A 339 -14.32 13.81 -12.84
CA LEU A 339 -13.26 14.49 -12.08
C LEU A 339 -11.90 14.46 -12.79
N GLY A 340 -11.80 13.76 -13.93
CA GLY A 340 -10.53 13.57 -14.64
C GLY A 340 -9.56 12.62 -13.94
N LEU A 341 -10.05 11.76 -13.05
CA LEU A 341 -9.25 10.88 -12.19
C LEU A 341 -9.21 9.41 -12.67
N VAL A 342 -9.59 9.16 -13.92
CA VAL A 342 -9.49 7.83 -14.56
C VAL A 342 -8.51 7.95 -15.73
N PRO A 343 -7.20 7.79 -15.47
CA PRO A 343 -6.20 7.89 -16.52
C PRO A 343 -6.28 6.72 -17.52
N THR A 344 -5.69 6.92 -18.69
CA THR A 344 -5.50 5.87 -19.72
C THR A 344 -4.03 5.53 -19.84
N ILE A 345 -3.73 4.26 -20.12
CA ILE A 345 -2.39 3.75 -20.45
C ILE A 345 -2.40 3.16 -21.87
N GLU A 346 -1.49 3.65 -22.72
CA GLU A 346 -1.40 3.24 -24.13
C GLU A 346 -0.89 1.80 -24.28
N ALA A 347 -1.10 1.19 -25.45
CA ALA A 347 -0.60 -0.15 -25.74
C ALA A 347 0.93 -0.19 -25.67
N GLY A 348 1.49 -1.07 -24.84
CA GLY A 348 2.93 -1.19 -24.60
C GLY A 348 3.51 -0.14 -23.64
N GLU A 349 2.73 0.84 -23.21
CA GLU A 349 3.18 1.86 -22.26
C GLU A 349 3.30 1.29 -20.84
N SER A 350 4.20 1.89 -20.06
CA SER A 350 4.38 1.62 -18.63
C SER A 350 4.15 2.88 -17.79
N LYS A 351 3.58 2.71 -16.60
CA LYS A 351 3.43 3.76 -15.57
C LYS A 351 4.09 3.31 -14.27
N GLN A 352 4.90 4.18 -13.68
CA GLN A 352 5.59 3.92 -12.43
C GLN A 352 4.84 4.56 -11.26
N PHE A 353 4.68 3.82 -10.17
CA PHE A 353 4.12 4.29 -8.92
C PHE A 353 5.19 4.16 -7.84
N ILE A 354 5.41 5.24 -7.10
CA ILE A 354 6.44 5.30 -6.05
C ILE A 354 5.74 5.68 -4.75
N VAL A 355 5.87 4.81 -3.75
CA VAL A 355 5.42 5.03 -2.38
C VAL A 355 6.55 4.63 -1.43
N ARG A 356 6.95 5.52 -0.53
CA ARG A 356 7.95 5.27 0.50
C ARG A 356 7.33 5.43 1.87
N PHE A 357 7.55 4.47 2.74
CA PHE A 357 7.14 4.54 4.14
C PHE A 357 8.33 4.95 5.01
N GLY A 358 8.15 5.97 5.84
CA GLY A 358 9.04 6.29 6.96
C GLY A 358 8.55 5.60 8.23
N LEU A 359 9.29 4.60 8.70
CA LEU A 359 8.98 3.81 9.89
C LEU A 359 9.60 4.48 11.13
N PHE A 360 9.07 5.63 11.52
CA PHE A 360 9.73 6.51 12.50
C PHE A 360 9.48 6.07 13.94
N THR A 361 10.57 5.98 14.70
CA THR A 361 10.58 5.42 16.06
C THR A 361 11.24 6.32 17.10
N ASP A 362 11.66 7.52 16.70
CA ASP A 362 12.15 8.56 17.60
C ASP A 362 11.63 9.97 17.23
N GLU A 363 11.78 10.90 18.16
CA GLU A 363 11.29 12.29 18.03
C GLU A 363 11.97 13.07 16.91
N GLN A 364 13.23 12.79 16.59
CA GLN A 364 13.96 13.54 15.57
C GLN A 364 13.43 13.19 14.17
N GLU A 365 13.27 11.90 13.87
CA GLU A 365 12.68 11.42 12.62
C GLU A 365 11.28 12.03 12.38
N VAL A 366 10.45 12.06 13.43
CA VAL A 366 9.09 12.64 13.38
C VAL A 366 9.14 14.16 13.16
N ALA A 367 10.00 14.88 13.89
CA ALA A 367 10.11 16.32 13.80
C ALA A 367 10.60 16.79 12.43
N GLU A 368 11.56 16.08 11.82
CA GLU A 368 12.10 16.40 10.50
C GLU A 368 11.03 16.22 9.40
N SER A 369 10.26 15.13 9.44
CA SER A 369 9.16 14.91 8.50
C SER A 369 8.04 15.94 8.66
N ARG A 370 7.64 16.23 9.91
CA ARG A 370 6.62 17.24 10.19
C ARG A 370 7.03 18.62 9.69
N LEU A 371 8.28 19.03 9.95
CA LEU A 371 8.80 20.31 9.48
C LEU A 371 8.76 20.43 7.95
N ARG A 372 9.12 19.36 7.23
CA ARG A 372 9.03 19.33 5.76
C ARG A 372 7.60 19.59 5.28
N ILE A 373 6.60 18.97 5.92
CA ILE A 373 5.18 19.15 5.58
C ILE A 373 4.73 20.58 5.90
N GLU A 374 5.12 21.12 7.05
CA GLU A 374 4.81 22.49 7.46
C GLU A 374 5.41 23.53 6.50
N GLU A 375 6.65 23.35 6.08
CA GLU A 375 7.32 24.21 5.09
C GLU A 375 6.64 24.18 3.72
N LEU A 376 6.15 23.01 3.30
CA LEU A 376 5.41 22.87 2.05
C LEU A 376 4.03 23.53 2.14
N GLN A 377 3.32 23.33 3.25
CA GLN A 377 2.03 23.96 3.50
C GLN A 377 2.13 25.49 3.61
N ALA A 378 3.21 26.03 4.19
CA ALA A 378 3.37 27.47 4.42
C ALA A 378 3.30 28.31 3.13
N GLN A 379 3.50 27.68 1.96
CA GLN A 379 3.48 28.33 0.66
C GLN A 379 2.07 28.54 0.10
N THR A 380 1.08 27.78 0.56
CA THR A 380 -0.28 27.77 0.00
C THR A 380 -1.34 27.57 1.09
N SER A 381 -2.37 28.41 1.13
CA SER A 381 -3.52 28.16 2.03
C SER A 381 -4.46 27.11 1.44
N PRO A 382 -4.94 26.13 2.24
CA PRO A 382 -5.81 25.07 1.75
C PRO A 382 -7.20 25.61 1.38
N GLN A 383 -7.75 25.11 0.27
CA GLN A 383 -9.14 25.32 -0.12
C GLN A 383 -10.00 24.21 0.49
N ILE A 384 -10.82 24.56 1.49
CA ILE A 384 -11.66 23.59 2.21
C ILE A 384 -13.11 23.71 1.72
N SER A 385 -13.64 22.64 1.13
CA SER A 385 -15.05 22.49 0.78
C SER A 385 -15.81 21.78 1.91
N SER A 386 -16.92 22.36 2.35
CA SER A 386 -17.85 21.71 3.30
C SER A 386 -18.76 20.67 2.64
N LYS A 387 -18.69 20.53 1.33
CA LYS A 387 -19.53 19.61 0.55
C LYS A 387 -18.69 18.54 -0.14
N PRO A 388 -19.23 17.33 -0.28
CA PRO A 388 -18.65 16.30 -1.13
C PRO A 388 -18.44 16.78 -2.56
N VAL A 389 -17.39 16.27 -3.20
CA VAL A 389 -17.06 16.57 -4.61
C VAL A 389 -17.96 15.86 -5.61
N VAL A 390 -18.69 14.84 -5.16
CA VAL A 390 -19.68 14.09 -5.94
C VAL A 390 -20.95 13.90 -5.12
N VAL A 391 -22.10 13.78 -5.79
CA VAL A 391 -23.35 13.37 -5.17
C VAL A 391 -23.48 11.87 -5.38
N LEU A 392 -23.49 11.10 -4.29
CA LEU A 392 -23.69 9.66 -4.32
C LEU A 392 -25.19 9.36 -4.45
N ASP A 393 -25.53 8.35 -5.24
CA ASP A 393 -26.91 7.92 -5.47
C ASP A 393 -27.47 7.05 -4.34
#